data_AF-A0A0T6ADP4-F1
#
_entry.id   AF-A0A0T6ADP4-F1
#
_cell.length_a   1.000
_cell.length_b   1.000
_cell.length_c   1.000
_cell.angle_alpha   90.00
_cell.angle_beta   90.00
_cell.angle_gamma   90.00
#
_symmetry.space_group_name_H-M   'P 1'
#
loop_
_entity.id
_entity.type
_entity.pdbx_description
1 polymer ?
#
loop_
_entity_poly.entity_id
_entity_poly.type
_entity_poly.pdbx_seq_one_letter_code
_entity_poly.pdbx_strand_id
1 'polypeptide(L)'
;MGGLPANRTVNGFAVDTDNPKVMYVAMRDGLFKSTDAGETWKPVGKDLRNLAAVAVNPKRSGEVYVATADGVIFKSPDGGMTWKRQQ
;
A
#
# COMPACT_ATOMS: atom_id res chain seq x y z
N MET A 1 6.54 15.41 5.63
CA MET A 1 6.03 14.03 5.53
C MET A 1 5.59 13.57 6.91
N GLY A 2 4.31 13.74 7.24
CA GLY A 2 3.76 13.20 8.50
C GLY A 2 3.27 11.77 8.32
N GLY A 3 3.48 10.92 9.34
CA GLY A 3 2.80 9.61 9.44
C GLY A 3 3.55 8.39 8.89
N LEU A 4 4.63 8.57 8.12
CA LEU A 4 5.58 7.48 7.87
C LEU A 4 6.55 7.33 9.06
N PRO A 5 6.90 6.11 9.49
CA PRO A 5 7.90 5.94 10.54
C PRO A 5 9.30 6.37 10.05
N ALA A 6 10.04 7.08 10.90
CA ALA A 6 11.40 7.54 10.59
C ALA A 6 12.43 6.39 10.60
N ASN A 7 13.50 6.52 9.81
CA ASN A 7 14.61 5.55 9.74
C ASN A 7 14.17 4.11 9.38
N ARG A 8 13.23 3.98 8.45
CA ARG A 8 12.73 2.69 7.95
C ARG A 8 12.92 2.58 6.44
N THR A 9 13.09 1.34 5.97
CA THR A 9 13.21 1.04 4.55
C THR A 9 11.84 1.04 3.87
N VAL A 10 11.74 1.76 2.76
CA VAL A 10 10.62 1.64 1.82
C VAL A 10 10.95 0.51 0.85
N ASN A 11 10.07 -0.49 0.78
CA ASN A 11 10.22 -1.64 -0.10
C ASN A 11 9.44 -1.47 -1.41
N GLY A 12 8.36 -0.69 -1.39
CA GLY A 12 7.58 -0.39 -2.59
C GLY A 12 6.86 0.94 -2.49
N PHE A 13 6.66 1.57 -3.66
CA PHE A 13 5.92 2.81 -3.83
C PHE A 13 5.02 2.68 -5.06
N ALA A 14 3.75 3.01 -4.93
CA ALA A 14 2.79 2.96 -6.04
C ALA A 14 1.86 4.17 -5.99
N VAL A 15 1.50 4.67 -7.18
CA VAL A 15 0.58 5.80 -7.36
C VAL A 15 -0.61 5.31 -8.15
N ASP A 16 -1.81 5.74 -7.75
CA ASP A 16 -3.03 5.48 -8.51
C ASP A 16 -3.02 6.32 -9.80
N THR A 17 -3.24 5.66 -10.94
CA THR A 17 -3.18 6.30 -12.26
C THR A 17 -4.38 7.20 -12.54
N ASP A 18 -5.55 6.88 -11.98
CA ASP A 18 -6.77 7.66 -12.18
C ASP A 18 -6.81 8.85 -11.20
N ASN A 19 -6.19 8.71 -10.03
CA ASN A 19 -6.07 9.76 -9.04
C ASN A 19 -4.65 9.83 -8.43
N PRO A 20 -3.74 10.61 -9.02
CA PRO A 20 -2.35 10.71 -8.56
C PRO A 20 -2.16 11.23 -7.12
N LYS A 21 -3.20 11.80 -6.49
CA LYS A 21 -3.16 12.15 -5.07
C LYS A 21 -3.18 10.91 -4.16
N VAL A 22 -3.66 9.78 -4.67
CA VAL A 22 -3.70 8.52 -3.96
C VAL A 22 -2.41 7.76 -4.21
N MET A 23 -1.67 7.52 -3.14
CA MET A 23 -0.37 6.85 -3.20
C MET A 23 -0.24 5.82 -2.08
N TYR A 24 0.61 4.83 -2.28
CA TYR A 24 0.85 3.74 -1.36
C TYR A 24 2.35 3.51 -1.17
N VAL A 25 2.75 3.25 0.08
CA VAL A 25 4.10 2.89 0.48
C VAL A 25 4.04 1.56 1.23
N ALA A 26 4.77 0.56 0.72
CA ALA A 26 4.96 -0.72 1.37
C ALA A 26 6.27 -0.74 2.15
N MET A 27 6.19 -1.14 3.42
CA MET A 27 7.33 -1.25 4.34
C MET A 27 7.22 -2.55 5.13
N ARG A 28 8.28 -2.89 5.88
CA ARG A 28 8.21 -3.99 6.86
C ARG A 28 7.12 -3.75 7.92
N ASP A 29 6.89 -2.49 8.27
CA ASP A 29 5.90 -2.07 9.28
C ASP A 29 4.45 -2.19 8.80
N GLY A 30 4.23 -2.31 7.49
CA GLY A 30 2.91 -2.43 6.89
C GLY A 30 2.75 -1.56 5.64
N LEU A 31 1.49 -1.33 5.27
CA LEU A 31 1.12 -0.47 4.14
C LEU A 31 0.68 0.90 4.66
N PHE A 32 1.16 1.94 4.01
CA PHE A 32 0.76 3.33 4.27
C PHE A 32 0.12 3.91 3.01
N LYS A 33 -0.91 4.71 3.19
CA LYS A 33 -1.65 5.39 2.11
C LYS A 33 -1.62 6.89 2.33
N SER A 34 -1.40 7.63 1.26
CA SER A 34 -1.68 9.06 1.16
C SER A 34 -2.88 9.27 0.23
N THR A 35 -3.66 10.31 0.51
CA THR A 35 -4.75 10.81 -0.35
C THR A 35 -4.56 12.29 -0.71
N ASP A 36 -3.39 12.83 -0.40
CA ASP A 36 -3.01 14.24 -0.50
C ASP A 36 -1.62 14.38 -1.15
N ALA A 37 -1.34 13.52 -2.14
CA ALA A 37 -0.10 13.55 -2.93
C ALA A 37 1.20 13.48 -2.11
N GLY A 38 1.16 12.77 -0.98
CA GLY A 38 2.32 12.48 -0.14
C GLY A 38 2.57 13.48 0.99
N GLU A 39 1.67 14.45 1.20
CA GLU A 39 1.75 15.39 2.33
C GLU A 39 1.59 14.65 3.67
N THR A 40 0.58 13.77 3.76
CA THR A 40 0.33 12.91 4.93
C THR A 40 0.14 11.45 4.55
N TRP A 41 0.54 10.56 5.47
CA TRP A 41 0.48 9.11 5.31
C TRP A 41 -0.26 8.47 6.48
N LYS A 42 -1.16 7.54 6.19
CA LYS A 42 -1.93 6.80 7.20
C LYS A 42 -1.74 5.30 7.00
N PRO A 43 -1.54 4.52 8.08
CA PRO A 43 -1.48 3.07 7.96
C PRO A 43 -2.82 2.51 7.47
N VAL A 44 -2.76 1.53 6.58
CA VAL A 44 -3.93 0.81 6.03
C VAL A 44 -3.61 -0.70 5.98
N GLY A 45 -4.64 -1.54 5.97
CA GLY A 45 -4.45 -3.00 6.04
C GLY A 45 -3.84 -3.42 7.37
N LYS A 46 -4.63 -3.35 8.44
CA LYS A 46 -4.21 -3.53 9.85
C LYS A 46 -3.25 -4.70 10.09
N ASP A 47 -3.50 -5.82 9.44
CA ASP A 47 -2.78 -7.09 9.64
C ASP A 47 -1.68 -7.35 8.59
N LEU A 48 -1.49 -6.44 7.63
CA LEU A 48 -0.42 -6.52 6.66
C LEU A 48 0.92 -6.11 7.29
N ARG A 49 1.90 -6.99 7.22
CA ARG A 49 3.26 -6.79 7.74
C ARG A 49 4.27 -7.39 6.78
N ASN A 50 5.53 -7.00 6.95
CA ASN A 50 6.65 -7.56 6.19
C ASN A 50 6.44 -7.47 4.67
N LEU A 51 5.91 -6.33 4.19
CA LEU A 51 5.58 -6.16 2.78
C LEU A 51 6.85 -5.96 1.95
N ALA A 52 6.97 -6.70 0.87
CA ALA A 52 8.06 -6.61 -0.09
C ALA A 52 7.67 -5.78 -1.32
N ALA A 53 6.38 -5.70 -1.66
CA ALA A 53 5.91 -4.94 -2.81
C ALA A 53 4.47 -4.42 -2.63
N VAL A 54 4.15 -3.38 -3.40
CA VAL A 54 2.79 -2.88 -3.61
C VAL A 54 2.59 -2.51 -5.08
N ALA A 55 1.41 -2.76 -5.61
CA ALA A 55 0.98 -2.35 -6.94
C ALA A 55 -0.49 -1.89 -6.92
N VAL A 56 -0.81 -0.89 -7.73
CA VAL A 56 -2.20 -0.44 -7.97
C VAL A 56 -2.60 -0.87 -9.38
N ASN A 57 -3.81 -1.38 -9.54
CA ASN A 57 -4.32 -1.75 -10.85
C ASN A 57 -4.55 -0.46 -11.70
N PRO A 58 -3.84 -0.29 -12.82
CA PRO A 58 -3.94 0.94 -13.63
C PRO A 58 -5.27 1.09 -14.37
N LYS A 59 -6.13 0.06 -14.35
CA LYS A 59 -7.47 0.07 -14.98
C LYS A 59 -8.60 0.13 -13.95
N ARG A 60 -8.27 0.07 -12.67
CA ARG A 60 -9.26 0.03 -11.59
C ARG A 60 -8.69 0.66 -10.33
N SER A 61 -8.84 1.97 -10.21
CA SER A 61 -8.56 2.70 -8.98
C SER A 61 -9.16 2.00 -7.76
N GLY A 62 -8.39 1.94 -6.68
CA GLY A 62 -8.75 1.21 -5.46
C GLY A 62 -8.47 -0.29 -5.49
N GLU A 63 -8.23 -0.91 -6.65
CA GLU A 63 -7.75 -2.29 -6.67
C GLU A 63 -6.23 -2.33 -6.42
N VAL A 64 -5.82 -2.79 -5.24
CA VAL A 64 -4.44 -2.76 -4.77
C VAL A 64 -3.97 -4.18 -4.46
N TYR A 65 -2.72 -4.48 -4.84
CA TYR A 65 -2.04 -5.73 -4.54
C TYR A 65 -0.85 -5.45 -3.64
N VAL A 66 -0.62 -6.32 -2.66
CA VAL A 66 0.62 -6.35 -1.89
C VAL A 66 1.18 -7.76 -1.87
N ALA A 67 2.50 -7.85 -1.81
CA ALA A 67 3.21 -9.10 -1.57
C ALA A 67 4.02 -8.99 -0.28
N THR A 68 3.96 -10.03 0.54
CA THR A 68 4.83 -10.19 1.70
C THR A 68 6.17 -10.80 1.30
N ALA A 69 7.21 -10.60 2.10
CA ALA A 69 8.54 -11.14 1.81
C ALA A 69 8.60 -12.69 1.85
N ASP A 70 7.64 -13.35 2.50
CA ASP A 70 7.47 -14.81 2.52
C ASP A 70 6.57 -15.33 1.37
N GLY A 71 6.22 -14.47 0.39
CA GLY A 71 5.57 -14.88 -0.85
C GLY A 71 4.05 -14.93 -0.80
N VAL A 72 3.40 -14.37 0.23
CA VAL A 72 1.94 -14.28 0.30
C VAL A 72 1.46 -13.03 -0.43
N ILE A 73 0.49 -13.20 -1.32
CA ILE A 73 -0.14 -12.09 -2.06
C ILE A 73 -1.50 -11.78 -1.44
N PHE A 74 -1.78 -10.50 -1.23
CA PHE A 74 -3.10 -10.02 -0.84
C PHE A 74 -3.61 -9.03 -1.88
N LYS A 75 -4.93 -9.08 -2.11
CA LYS A 75 -5.66 -8.14 -2.96
C LYS A 75 -6.68 -7.38 -2.13
N SER A 76 -6.76 -6.08 -2.35
CA SER A 76 -7.82 -5.20 -1.86
C SER A 76 -8.61 -4.66 -3.05
N PRO A 77 -9.96 -4.69 -3.02
CA PRO A 77 -10.79 -4.09 -4.05
C PRO A 77 -11.22 -2.65 -3.75
N ASP A 78 -10.88 -2.11 -2.57
CA ASP A 78 -11.47 -0.89 -1.98
C ASP A 78 -10.41 0.09 -1.44
N GLY A 79 -9.23 0.05 -2.04
CA GLY A 79 -8.15 1.00 -1.76
C GLY A 79 -7.44 0.74 -0.44
N GLY A 80 -7.45 -0.50 0.03
CA GLY A 80 -6.74 -0.98 1.22
C GLY A 80 -7.59 -1.09 2.48
N MET A 81 -8.92 -0.97 2.39
CA MET A 81 -9.82 -1.11 3.55
C MET A 81 -10.06 -2.58 3.91
N THR A 82 -10.26 -3.43 2.90
CA THR A 82 -10.38 -4.89 3.06
C THR A 82 -9.36 -5.63 2.21
N TRP A 83 -8.97 -6.82 2.66
CA TRP A 83 -7.92 -7.63 2.03
C TRP A 83 -8.34 -9.08 1.96
N LYS A 84 -8.06 -9.70 0.81
CA LYS A 84 -8.20 -11.14 0.60
C LYS A 84 -6.88 -11.72 0.17
N ARG A 85 -6.41 -12.74 0.89
CA ARG A 85 -5.28 -13.56 0.46
C ARG A 85 -5.61 -14.19 -0.90
N GLN A 86 -4.67 -14.13 -1.82
CA GLN A 86 -4.74 -14.83 -3.10
C GLN A 86 -4.09 -16.20 -2.92
N GLN A 87 -4.75 -17.24 -3.43
CA GLN A 87 -4.21 -18.60 -3.54
C GLN A 87 -3.80 -18.86 -4.98
#